data_AF-A0A9P8DWJ2-F1
#
_entry.id   AF-A0A9P8DWJ2-F1
#
_cell.length_a   1.000
_cell.length_b   1.000
_cell.length_c   1.000
_cell.angle_alpha   90.00
_cell.angle_beta   90.00
_cell.angle_gamma   90.00
#
_symmetry.space_group_name_H-M   'P 1'
#
loop_
_entity.id
_entity.type
_entity.pdbx_description
1 polymer ?
#
loop_
_entity_poly.entity_id
_entity_poly.type
_entity_poly.pdbx_seq_one_letter_code
_entity_poly.pdbx_strand_id
1 'polypeptide(L)'
;VGSADSLYNHQSTFMVEMLEVADILNQATPQSFIIMDEVGRGTTPEDGVAVGYACLHHLHNTNQCRTLFATHFHSLVDMTKDFRHLACYCTDVAEEKDGSWVYVHKLRKGVNRSSHALKVAKLAGLPDTAIAVAKSVLDGFERERKSSS
;
A
#
# COMPACT_ATOMS: atom_id res chain seq x y z
N VAL A 1 -6.39 11.79 2.80
CA VAL A 1 -5.25 11.71 1.84
C VAL A 1 -4.23 12.75 2.23
N GLY A 2 -3.05 12.32 2.68
CA GLY A 2 -1.85 13.14 2.91
C GLY A 2 -1.97 14.24 3.95
N SER A 3 -1.70 13.91 5.22
CA SER A 3 -1.64 14.87 6.33
C SER A 3 -0.41 15.78 6.18
N ALA A 4 -0.52 16.79 5.31
CA ALA A 4 0.51 17.80 5.13
C ALA A 4 0.51 18.88 6.23
N ASP A 5 -0.54 18.98 7.06
CA ASP A 5 -0.66 20.05 8.04
C ASP A 5 -1.29 19.57 9.34
N SER A 6 -0.47 19.38 10.37
CA SER A 6 -0.82 19.70 11.77
C SER A 6 0.40 19.55 12.68
N LEU A 7 1.29 20.53 12.63
CA LEU A 7 2.36 20.74 13.62
C LEU A 7 1.82 21.33 14.95
N TYR A 8 0.50 21.38 15.16
CA TYR A 8 -0.12 22.23 16.18
C TYR A 8 -0.97 21.56 17.25
N ASN A 9 -1.07 20.24 17.29
CA ASN A 9 -1.61 19.52 18.44
C ASN A 9 -0.73 18.29 18.68
N HIS A 10 -0.48 17.91 19.93
CA HIS A 10 0.42 16.83 20.38
C HIS A 10 0.00 15.41 19.93
N GLN A 11 -0.48 15.26 18.69
CA GLN A 11 -0.97 14.03 18.10
C GLN A 11 0.02 13.57 17.04
N SER A 12 0.29 12.26 16.99
CA SER A 12 1.10 11.70 15.91
C SER A 12 0.37 11.83 14.58
N THR A 13 1.12 11.94 13.49
CA THR A 13 0.57 11.91 12.12
C THR A 13 -0.37 10.73 11.92
N PHE A 14 0.00 9.56 12.45
CA PHE A 14 -0.83 8.37 12.44
C PHE A 14 -2.17 8.56 13.18
N MET A 15 -2.18 9.22 14.35
CA MET A 15 -3.42 9.48 15.08
C MET A 15 -4.37 10.38 14.29
N VAL A 16 -3.84 11.43 13.63
CA VAL A 16 -4.66 12.31 12.79
C VAL A 16 -5.26 11.53 11.62
N GLU A 17 -4.46 10.70 10.94
CA GLU A 17 -4.97 9.79 9.90
C GLU A 17 -6.07 8.85 10.43
N MET A 18 -5.91 8.30 11.63
CA MET A 18 -6.91 7.41 12.23
C MET A 18 -8.20 8.13 12.60
N LEU A 19 -8.13 9.41 12.99
CA LEU A 19 -9.33 10.22 13.23
C LEU A 19 -10.10 10.48 11.93
N GLU A 20 -9.42 10.79 10.83
CA GLU A 20 -10.04 10.93 9.51
C GLU A 20 -10.69 9.62 9.05
N VAL A 21 -9.99 8.50 9.21
CA VAL A 21 -10.51 7.17 8.87
C VAL A 21 -11.73 6.84 9.73
N ALA A 22 -11.68 7.11 11.04
CA ALA A 22 -12.82 6.88 11.93
C ALA A 22 -14.04 7.70 11.52
N ASP A 23 -13.84 8.97 11.12
CA ASP A 23 -14.92 9.82 10.65
C ASP A 23 -15.59 9.27 9.39
N ILE A 24 -14.77 8.85 8.41
CA ILE A 24 -15.26 8.21 7.18
C ILE A 24 -16.06 6.94 7.49
N LEU A 25 -15.53 6.04 8.32
CA LEU A 25 -16.18 4.77 8.63
C LEU A 25 -17.53 4.98 9.35
N ASN A 26 -17.61 5.96 10.26
CA ASN A 26 -18.83 6.24 11.02
C ASN A 26 -19.92 6.94 10.19
N GLN A 27 -19.55 7.73 9.19
CA GLN A 27 -20.51 8.53 8.41
C GLN A 27 -20.84 7.93 7.03
N ALA A 28 -20.00 7.05 6.49
CA ALA A 28 -20.21 6.50 5.16
C ALA A 28 -21.52 5.69 5.08
N THR A 29 -22.28 5.93 4.03
CA THR A 29 -23.53 5.22 3.72
C THR A 29 -23.35 4.37 2.45
N PRO A 30 -24.28 3.48 2.10
CA PRO A 30 -24.21 2.73 0.85
C PRO A 30 -24.15 3.61 -0.42
N GLN A 31 -24.57 4.89 -0.33
CA GLN A 31 -24.51 5.85 -1.44
C GLN A 31 -23.20 6.65 -1.48
N SER A 32 -22.32 6.49 -0.49
CA SER A 32 -21.04 7.18 -0.44
C SER A 32 -20.05 6.59 -1.45
N PHE A 33 -19.16 7.44 -1.95
CA PHE A 33 -17.99 7.03 -2.72
C PHE A 33 -16.73 7.37 -1.92
N ILE A 34 -16.00 6.34 -1.49
CA ILE A 34 -14.88 6.44 -0.57
C ILE A 34 -13.57 6.20 -1.32
N ILE A 35 -12.55 7.01 -1.01
CA ILE A 35 -11.18 6.84 -1.49
C ILE A 35 -10.27 6.78 -0.26
N MET A 36 -9.66 5.61 -0.05
CA MET A 36 -8.67 5.36 0.99
C MET A 36 -7.30 5.22 0.34
N ASP A 37 -6.30 5.92 0.88
CA ASP A 37 -4.94 5.93 0.35
C ASP A 37 -3.93 5.59 1.46
N GLU A 38 -3.26 4.45 1.32
CA GLU A 38 -2.20 3.96 2.21
C GLU A 38 -2.53 3.93 3.71
N VAL A 39 -3.78 3.63 4.05
CA VAL A 39 -4.22 3.46 5.45
C VAL A 39 -3.32 2.45 6.17
N GLY A 40 -2.71 2.86 7.29
CA GLY A 40 -1.82 2.02 8.09
C GLY A 40 -0.32 2.26 7.88
N ARG A 41 0.11 3.19 7.04
CA ARG A 41 1.55 3.46 6.76
C ARG A 41 2.35 3.99 7.96
N GLY A 42 1.72 4.68 8.91
CA GLY A 42 2.39 5.32 10.05
C GLY A 42 2.70 4.42 11.25
N THR A 43 2.59 3.09 11.11
CA THR A 43 2.80 2.11 12.19
C THR A 43 3.63 0.90 11.70
N THR A 44 3.77 -0.13 12.53
CA THR A 44 4.42 -1.39 12.13
C THR A 44 3.70 -2.02 10.93
N PRO A 45 4.40 -2.75 10.05
CA PRO A 45 3.76 -3.40 8.90
C PRO A 45 2.58 -4.30 9.32
N GLU A 46 2.73 -5.06 10.40
CA GLU A 46 1.71 -5.97 10.91
C GLU A 46 0.46 -5.21 11.38
N ASP A 47 0.64 -4.14 12.17
CA ASP A 47 -0.46 -3.29 12.62
C ASP A 47 -1.11 -2.57 11.44
N GLY A 48 -0.31 -2.11 10.47
CA GLY A 48 -0.78 -1.45 9.26
C GLY A 48 -1.67 -2.35 8.42
N VAL A 49 -1.27 -3.61 8.22
CA VAL A 49 -2.11 -4.63 7.57
C VAL A 49 -3.39 -4.88 8.35
N ALA A 50 -3.31 -5.03 9.67
CA ALA A 50 -4.46 -5.33 10.51
C ALA A 50 -5.51 -4.20 10.47
N VAL A 51 -5.07 -2.96 10.68
CA VAL A 51 -5.93 -1.77 10.62
C VAL A 51 -6.50 -1.57 9.21
N GLY A 52 -5.66 -1.67 8.17
CA GLY A 52 -6.10 -1.54 6.78
C GLY A 52 -7.15 -2.58 6.41
N TYR A 53 -6.94 -3.84 6.81
CA TYR A 53 -7.92 -4.91 6.61
C TYR A 53 -9.23 -4.63 7.33
N ALA A 54 -9.19 -4.20 8.59
CA ALA A 54 -10.39 -3.87 9.37
C ALA A 54 -11.19 -2.75 8.70
N CYS A 55 -10.52 -1.70 8.21
CA CYS A 55 -11.15 -0.58 7.50
C CYS A 55 -11.83 -1.06 6.21
N LEU A 56 -11.11 -1.80 5.36
CA LEU A 56 -11.66 -2.32 4.11
C LEU A 56 -12.82 -3.30 4.36
N HIS A 57 -12.70 -4.16 5.38
CA HIS A 57 -13.76 -5.07 5.80
C HIS A 57 -15.03 -4.30 6.23
N HIS A 58 -14.89 -3.23 7.00
CA HIS A 58 -16.03 -2.42 7.45
C HIS A 58 -16.71 -1.70 6.28
N LEU A 59 -15.93 -1.03 5.42
CA LEU A 59 -16.45 -0.37 4.21
C LEU A 59 -17.20 -1.35 3.30
N HIS A 60 -16.67 -2.57 3.16
CA HIS A 60 -17.23 -3.61 2.30
C HIS A 60 -18.48 -4.27 2.88
N ASN A 61 -18.43 -4.72 4.14
CA ASN A 61 -19.46 -5.57 4.73
C ASN A 61 -20.51 -4.79 5.55
N THR A 62 -20.15 -3.60 6.06
CA THR A 62 -21.02 -2.80 6.92
C THR A 62 -21.56 -1.58 6.18
N ASN A 63 -20.70 -0.67 5.68
CA ASN A 63 -21.18 0.51 4.95
C ASN A 63 -21.69 0.17 3.56
N GLN A 64 -21.19 -0.92 2.97
CA GLN A 64 -21.54 -1.41 1.62
C GLN A 64 -21.44 -0.31 0.56
N CYS A 65 -20.43 0.55 0.69
CA CYS A 65 -20.25 1.72 -0.16
C CYS A 65 -19.25 1.45 -1.29
N ARG A 66 -19.29 2.27 -2.34
CA ARG A 66 -18.33 2.16 -3.44
C ARG A 66 -16.98 2.69 -2.94
N THR A 67 -15.95 1.84 -2.94
CA THR A 67 -14.65 2.17 -2.36
C THR A 67 -13.52 1.97 -3.36
N LEU A 68 -12.63 2.95 -3.48
CA LEU A 68 -11.27 2.78 -3.98
C LEU A 68 -10.30 2.71 -2.80
N PHE A 69 -9.53 1.64 -2.72
CA PHE A 69 -8.60 1.40 -1.62
C PHE A 69 -7.20 1.16 -2.19
N ALA A 70 -6.33 2.16 -2.09
CA ALA A 70 -4.93 2.06 -2.51
C ALA A 70 -4.07 1.57 -1.33
N THR A 71 -3.27 0.53 -1.57
CA THR A 71 -2.37 -0.02 -0.56
C THR A 71 -1.13 -0.64 -1.19
N HIS A 72 -0.02 -0.63 -0.45
CA HIS A 72 1.19 -1.39 -0.77
C HIS A 72 1.27 -2.73 -0.02
N PHE A 73 0.29 -3.05 0.84
CA PHE A 73 0.28 -4.27 1.63
C PHE A 73 -0.26 -5.47 0.82
N HIS A 74 0.64 -6.29 0.28
CA HIS A 74 0.24 -7.52 -0.43
C HIS A 74 -0.55 -8.49 0.45
N SER A 75 -0.21 -8.59 1.73
CA SER A 75 -0.91 -9.46 2.69
C SER A 75 -2.38 -9.08 2.85
N LEU A 76 -2.71 -7.79 2.85
CA LEU A 76 -4.10 -7.30 2.90
C LEU A 76 -4.88 -7.78 1.67
N VAL A 77 -4.26 -7.72 0.49
CA VAL A 77 -4.86 -8.23 -0.75
C VAL A 77 -5.07 -9.75 -0.69
N ASP A 78 -4.12 -10.48 -0.11
CA ASP A 78 -4.24 -11.93 0.09
C ASP A 78 -5.39 -12.31 1.03
N MET A 79 -5.62 -11.52 2.08
CA MET A 79 -6.69 -11.72 3.06
C MET A 79 -8.10 -11.41 2.53
N THR A 80 -8.21 -10.66 1.44
CA THR A 80 -9.50 -10.19 0.90
C THR A 80 -9.97 -10.95 -0.35
N LYS A 81 -9.34 -12.08 -0.68
CA LYS A 81 -9.69 -12.91 -1.85
C LYS A 81 -11.14 -13.38 -1.87
N ASP A 82 -11.73 -13.61 -0.70
CA ASP A 82 -13.09 -14.13 -0.57
C ASP A 82 -14.18 -13.03 -0.58
N PHE A 83 -13.78 -11.76 -0.70
CA PHE A 83 -14.73 -10.64 -0.73
C PHE A 83 -15.45 -10.61 -2.08
N ARG A 84 -16.77 -10.82 -2.04
CA ARG A 84 -17.62 -10.72 -3.24
C ARG A 84 -17.66 -9.28 -3.74
N HIS A 85 -17.57 -9.08 -5.05
CA HIS A 85 -17.57 -7.74 -5.69
C HIS A 85 -16.32 -6.90 -5.45
N LEU A 86 -15.25 -7.49 -4.90
CA LEU A 86 -13.93 -6.88 -4.87
C LEU A 86 -13.14 -7.22 -6.15
N ALA A 87 -12.45 -6.23 -6.71
CA ALA A 87 -11.54 -6.42 -7.84
C ALA A 87 -10.24 -5.66 -7.60
N CYS A 88 -9.12 -6.35 -7.76
CA CYS A 88 -7.79 -5.74 -7.63
C CYS A 88 -7.30 -5.21 -8.98
N TYR A 89 -6.69 -4.04 -8.93
CA TYR A 89 -6.02 -3.40 -10.06
C TYR A 89 -4.64 -2.93 -9.62
N CYS A 90 -3.69 -2.97 -10.55
CA CYS A 90 -2.34 -2.46 -10.34
C CYS A 90 -1.88 -1.66 -11.55
N THR A 91 -0.88 -0.81 -11.34
CA THR A 91 -0.05 -0.26 -12.41
C THR A 91 1.12 -1.19 -12.67
N ASP A 92 1.60 -1.17 -13.91
CA ASP A 92 2.67 -2.04 -14.36
C ASP A 92 3.94 -1.23 -14.65
N VAL A 93 5.06 -1.93 -14.70
CA VAL A 93 6.33 -1.37 -15.16
C VAL A 93 6.72 -2.12 -16.43
N ALA A 94 6.87 -1.40 -17.53
CA ALA A 94 7.35 -1.98 -18.78
C ALA A 94 8.87 -1.89 -18.81
N GLU A 95 9.54 -3.02 -19.03
CA GLU A 95 10.99 -3.08 -19.22
C GLU A 95 11.28 -3.07 -20.72
N GLU A 96 12.08 -2.10 -21.15
CA GLU A 96 12.55 -1.94 -22.52
C GLU A 96 13.71 -2.91 -22.79
N LYS A 97 13.96 -3.20 -24.07
CA LYS A 97 14.99 -4.17 -24.49
C LYS A 97 16.41 -3.78 -24.10
N ASP A 98 16.66 -2.50 -23.84
CA ASP A 98 17.94 -1.95 -23.41
C ASP A 98 18.16 -2.00 -21.89
N GLY A 99 17.19 -2.55 -21.14
CA GLY A 99 17.23 -2.62 -19.68
C GLY A 99 16.76 -1.33 -18.98
N SER A 100 16.33 -0.31 -19.73
CA SER A 100 15.55 0.79 -19.18
C SER A 100 14.11 0.33 -18.91
N TRP A 101 13.35 1.08 -18.12
CA TRP A 101 11.97 0.75 -17.83
C TRP A 101 11.14 2.02 -17.67
N VAL A 102 9.85 1.91 -17.97
CA VAL A 102 8.90 3.03 -17.90
C VAL A 102 7.69 2.65 -17.04
N TYR A 103 7.20 3.62 -16.25
CA TYR A 103 5.93 3.47 -15.56
C TYR A 103 4.79 3.41 -16.56
N VAL A 104 4.06 2.31 -16.56
CA VAL A 104 2.84 2.21 -17.35
C VAL A 104 1.72 2.86 -16.52
N HIS A 105 1.33 4.09 -16.88
CA HIS A 105 0.19 4.80 -16.27
C HIS A 105 -1.18 4.21 -16.65
N LYS A 106 -1.24 2.89 -16.90
CA LYS A 106 -2.45 2.16 -17.28
C LYS A 106 -2.76 1.14 -16.21
N LEU A 107 -3.97 1.23 -15.65
CA LEU A 107 -4.47 0.23 -14.72
C LEU A 107 -4.71 -1.10 -15.44
N ARG A 108 -4.19 -2.17 -14.87
CA ARG A 108 -4.41 -3.55 -15.28
C ARG A 108 -5.10 -4.29 -14.15
N LYS A 109 -6.03 -5.18 -14.48
CA LYS A 109 -6.62 -6.10 -13.49
C LYS A 109 -5.54 -7.04 -12.96
N GLY A 110 -5.43 -7.17 -11.65
CA GLY A 110 -4.42 -8.00 -11.00
C GLY A 110 -3.73 -7.30 -9.82
N VAL A 111 -2.66 -7.92 -9.34
CA VAL A 111 -1.83 -7.44 -8.23
C VAL A 111 -0.38 -7.51 -8.67
N ASN A 112 0.34 -6.40 -8.62
CA ASN A 112 1.77 -6.40 -8.87
C ASN A 112 2.52 -6.79 -7.58
N ARG A 113 3.19 -7.94 -7.58
CA ARG A 113 4.01 -8.43 -6.46
C ARG A 113 5.50 -8.16 -6.63
N SER A 114 5.91 -7.64 -7.78
CA SER A 114 7.30 -7.33 -8.06
C SER A 114 7.66 -6.01 -7.37
N SER A 115 8.58 -6.07 -6.41
CA SER A 115 9.16 -4.85 -5.84
C SER A 115 10.17 -4.27 -6.83
N HIS A 116 9.90 -3.04 -7.28
CA HIS A 116 10.80 -2.30 -8.15
C HIS A 116 11.62 -1.25 -7.39
N ALA A 117 11.60 -1.25 -6.05
CA ALA A 117 12.20 -0.21 -5.22
C ALA A 117 13.68 0.07 -5.56
N LEU A 118 14.50 -0.96 -5.75
CA LEU A 118 15.91 -0.78 -6.14
C LEU A 118 16.08 -0.24 -7.57
N LYS A 119 15.18 -0.62 -8.49
CA LYS A 119 15.17 -0.07 -9.86
C LYS A 119 14.79 1.41 -9.84
N VAL A 120 13.81 1.80 -9.01
CA VAL A 120 13.41 3.20 -8.77
C VAL A 120 14.55 4.00 -8.16
N ALA A 121 15.23 3.44 -7.16
CA ALA A 121 16.36 4.08 -6.52
C ALA A 121 17.51 4.36 -7.52
N LYS A 122 17.80 3.40 -8.41
CA LYS A 122 18.78 3.59 -9.49
C LYS A 122 18.39 4.72 -10.44
N LEU A 123 17.13 4.77 -10.86
CA LEU A 123 16.61 5.80 -11.74
C LEU A 123 16.62 7.20 -11.07
N ALA A 124 16.38 7.25 -9.76
CA ALA A 124 16.49 8.48 -8.98
C ALA A 124 17.95 8.98 -8.82
N GLY A 125 18.93 8.23 -9.35
CA GLY A 125 20.33 8.61 -9.33
C GLY A 125 21.06 8.22 -8.05
N LEU A 126 20.57 7.24 -7.29
CA LEU A 126 21.34 6.73 -6.15
C LEU A 126 22.64 6.09 -6.65
N PRO A 127 23.77 6.29 -5.94
CA PRO A 127 25.04 5.68 -6.31
C PRO A 127 24.94 4.16 -6.35
N ASP A 128 25.63 3.53 -7.32
CA ASP A 128 25.67 2.07 -7.45
C ASP A 128 26.18 1.38 -6.18
N THR A 129 27.07 2.05 -5.42
CA THR A 129 27.55 1.56 -4.11
C THR A 129 26.43 1.46 -3.08
N ALA A 130 25.52 2.44 -3.03
CA ALA A 130 24.36 2.41 -2.14
C ALA A 130 23.34 1.34 -2.56
N ILE A 131 23.12 1.19 -3.87
CA ILE A 131 22.23 0.17 -4.43
C ILE A 131 22.76 -1.24 -4.14
N ALA A 132 24.08 -1.44 -4.24
CA ALA A 132 24.72 -2.71 -3.93
C ALA A 132 24.52 -3.11 -2.45
N VAL A 133 24.65 -2.14 -1.53
CA VAL A 133 24.36 -2.36 -0.11
C VAL A 133 22.89 -2.73 0.10
N ALA A 134 21.97 -1.96 -0.50
CA ALA A 134 20.53 -2.21 -0.38
C ALA A 134 20.14 -3.61 -0.91
N LYS A 135 20.77 -4.05 -2.01
CA LYS A 135 20.60 -5.40 -2.56
C LYS A 135 21.09 -6.47 -1.57
N SER A 136 22.28 -6.29 -0.99
CA SER A 136 22.82 -7.23 -0.01
C SER A 136 21.93 -7.38 1.23
N VAL A 137 21.32 -6.27 1.68
CA VAL A 137 20.38 -6.28 2.81
C VAL A 137 19.10 -7.04 2.44
N LEU A 138 18.55 -6.79 1.25
CA LEU A 138 17.35 -7.49 0.76
C LEU A 138 17.58 -9.01 0.64
N ASP A 139 18.73 -9.41 0.09
CA ASP A 139 19.15 -10.80 -0.02
C ASP A 139 19.31 -11.47 1.37
N GLY A 140 19.59 -10.68 2.41
CA GLY A 140 19.61 -11.11 3.81
C GLY A 140 18.21 -11.46 4.32
N PHE A 141 17.25 -10.54 4.17
CA PHE A 141 15.86 -10.76 4.57
C PHE A 141 15.19 -11.94 3.85
N GLU A 142 15.49 -12.14 2.56
CA GLU A 142 14.97 -13.28 1.81
C GLU A 142 15.50 -14.62 2.35
N ARG A 143 16.76 -14.66 2.80
CA ARG A 143 17.36 -15.86 3.40
C ARG A 143 16.73 -16.18 4.76
N GLU A 144 16.56 -15.19 5.62
CA GLU A 144 15.91 -15.35 6.93
C GLU A 144 14.45 -15.80 6.82
N ARG A 145 13.70 -15.25 5.84
CA ARG A 145 12.33 -15.71 5.57
C ARG A 145 12.26 -17.17 5.14
N LYS A 146 13.23 -17.64 4.32
CA LYS A 146 13.30 -19.04 3.87
C LYS A 146 13.76 -20.01 4.95
N SER A 147 14.53 -19.57 5.94
CA SER A 147 14.91 -20.43 7.09
C SER A 147 13.81 -20.54 8.15
N SER A 148 12.86 -19.59 8.14
CA SER A 148 11.78 -19.50 9.13
C SER A 148 10.43 -20.05 8.62
N SER A 149 10.39 -20.58 7.40
CA SER A 149 9.23 -21.25 6.78
C SER A 149 9.53 -22.73 6.57
#